data_AF-A0A6B2TAA9-F1
#
_entry.id   AF-A0A6B2TAA9-F1
#
_cell.length_a   1.000
_cell.length_b   1.000
_cell.length_c   1.000
_cell.angle_alpha   90.00
_cell.angle_beta   90.00
_cell.angle_gamma   90.00
#
_symmetry.space_group_name_H-M   'P 1'
#
loop_
_entity.id
_entity.type
_entity.pdbx_description
1 polymer ?
#
loop_
_entity_poly.entity_id
_entity_poly.type
_entity_poly.pdbx_seq_one_letter_code
_entity_poly.pdbx_strand_id
1 'polypeptide(L)'
;GLADVDRMAASTTAAGVRVDVVWRGERRPLPADIDLSAYRIIQESVTNVVRHAGTASCTVSVDHREKELIIEIEDSGSGGTGATRGAGHGAG
;
A
#
# COMPACT_ATOMS: atom_id res chain seq x y z
N GLY A 1 7.19 1.84 -9.41
CA GLY A 1 5.75 2.18 -9.52
C GLY A 1 4.93 1.14 -8.81
N LEU A 2 3.60 1.19 -8.91
CA LEU A 2 2.71 0.18 -8.31
C LEU A 2 3.00 -1.25 -8.80
N ALA A 3 3.59 -1.40 -9.99
CA ALA A 3 4.08 -2.70 -10.48
C ALA A 3 5.15 -3.35 -9.59
N ASP A 4 5.84 -2.59 -8.74
CA ASP A 4 6.90 -3.09 -7.85
C ASP A 4 6.36 -3.51 -6.46
N VAL A 5 5.08 -3.28 -6.17
CA VAL A 5 4.48 -3.56 -4.85
C VAL A 5 4.58 -5.04 -4.49
N ASP A 6 4.28 -5.94 -5.44
CA ASP A 6 4.33 -7.39 -5.20
C ASP A 6 5.77 -7.85 -4.87
N ARG A 7 6.77 -7.23 -5.51
CA ARG A 7 8.20 -7.50 -5.23
C ARG A 7 8.61 -6.98 -3.85
N MET A 8 8.19 -5.78 -3.50
CA MET A 8 8.44 -5.20 -2.18
C MET A 8 7.81 -6.09 -1.09
N ALA A 9 6.56 -6.51 -1.24
CA ALA A 9 5.85 -7.39 -0.32
C ALA A 9 6.57 -8.74 -0.11
N ALA A 10 7.05 -9.36 -1.21
CA ALA A 10 7.83 -10.58 -1.13
C ALA A 10 9.16 -10.38 -0.36
N SER A 11 9.85 -9.27 -0.58
CA SER A 11 11.10 -8.96 0.13
C SER A 11 10.89 -8.74 1.63
N THR A 12 9.80 -8.05 2.01
CA THR A 12 9.43 -7.83 3.41
C THR A 12 9.01 -9.14 4.10
N THR A 13 8.29 -9.99 3.38
CA THR A 13 7.93 -11.33 3.87
C THR A 13 9.17 -12.18 4.15
N ALA A 14 10.18 -12.12 3.28
CA ALA A 14 11.47 -12.77 3.52
C ALA A 14 12.22 -12.22 4.74
N ALA A 15 11.95 -10.96 5.13
CA ALA A 15 12.51 -10.33 6.32
C ALA A 15 11.71 -10.62 7.62
N GLY A 16 10.63 -11.40 7.55
CA GLY A 16 9.89 -11.89 8.71
C GLY A 16 8.54 -11.23 8.98
N VAL A 17 8.08 -10.30 8.14
CA VAL A 17 6.74 -9.69 8.24
C VAL A 17 5.94 -10.04 6.99
N ARG A 18 4.88 -10.84 7.14
CA ARG A 18 4.01 -11.21 6.01
C ARG A 18 3.29 -9.98 5.48
N VAL A 19 3.41 -9.74 4.18
CA VAL A 19 2.68 -8.66 3.50
C VAL A 19 1.76 -9.28 2.45
N ASP A 20 0.46 -9.22 2.69
CA ASP A 20 -0.55 -9.69 1.75
C ASP A 20 -1.01 -8.54 0.86
N VAL A 21 -0.88 -8.68 -0.46
CA VAL A 21 -1.28 -7.63 -1.42
C VAL A 21 -2.60 -8.01 -2.09
N VAL A 22 -3.58 -7.13 -2.00
CA VAL A 22 -4.91 -7.33 -2.57
C VAL A 22 -5.17 -6.25 -3.62
N TRP A 23 -5.34 -6.67 -4.87
CA TRP A 23 -5.71 -5.78 -5.97
C TRP A 23 -7.21 -5.86 -6.20
N ARG A 24 -7.87 -4.70 -6.25
CA ARG A 24 -9.30 -4.57 -6.53
C ARG A 24 -9.51 -3.66 -7.74
N GLY A 25 -10.59 -3.92 -8.47
CA GLY A 25 -10.90 -3.21 -9.72
C GLY A 25 -9.98 -3.61 -10.89
N GLU A 26 -10.16 -2.93 -12.01
CA GLU A 26 -9.35 -3.13 -13.21
C GLU A 26 -8.09 -2.25 -13.14
N ARG A 27 -6.91 -2.88 -13.22
CA ARG A 27 -5.64 -2.15 -13.27
C ARG A 27 -5.58 -1.34 -14.55
N ARG A 28 -5.50 -0.02 -14.42
CA ARG A 28 -5.42 0.93 -15.54
C ARG A 28 -4.14 1.74 -15.42
N PRO A 29 -3.56 2.19 -16.55
CA PRO A 29 -2.40 3.07 -16.52
C PRO A 29 -2.71 4.32 -15.70
N LEU A 30 -1.81 4.65 -14.78
CA LEU A 30 -1.88 5.88 -14.00
C LEU A 30 -0.87 6.89 -14.55
N PRO A 31 -1.11 8.19 -14.36
CA PRO A 31 -0.06 9.20 -14.49
C PRO A 31 1.18 8.81 -13.67
N ALA A 32 2.37 9.00 -14.24
CA ALA A 32 3.61 8.49 -13.66
C ALA A 32 3.93 9.06 -12.27
N ASP A 33 3.53 10.30 -12.02
CA ASP A 33 3.62 10.98 -10.73
C ASP A 33 2.71 10.33 -9.66
N ILE A 34 1.47 9.98 -10.03
CA ILE A 34 0.53 9.26 -9.17
C ILE A 34 1.03 7.84 -8.88
N ASP A 35 1.49 7.12 -9.90
CA ASP A 35 2.04 5.76 -9.77
C ASP A 35 3.25 5.72 -8.81
N LEU A 36 4.18 6.66 -8.96
CA LEU A 36 5.34 6.76 -8.11
C LEU A 36 4.98 7.20 -6.68
N SER A 37 4.06 8.15 -6.53
CA SER A 37 3.61 8.63 -5.22
C SER A 37 2.89 7.53 -4.44
N ALA A 38 1.99 6.81 -5.10
CA ALA A 38 1.28 5.66 -4.55
C ALA A 38 2.26 4.58 -4.07
N TYR A 39 3.25 4.23 -4.90
CA TYR A 39 4.28 3.26 -4.52
C TYR A 39 5.07 3.71 -3.28
N ARG A 40 5.47 5.00 -3.20
CA ARG A 40 6.20 5.53 -2.04
C ARG A 40 5.36 5.52 -0.76
N ILE A 41 4.07 5.84 -0.85
CA ILE A 41 3.14 5.76 0.28
C ILE A 41 3.07 4.32 0.81
N ILE A 42 2.88 3.35 -0.08
CA ILE A 42 2.84 1.93 0.29
C ILE A 42 4.16 1.50 0.94
N GLN A 43 5.29 1.87 0.34
CA GLN A 43 6.62 1.51 0.83
C GLN A 43 6.89 2.06 2.23
N GLU A 44 6.60 3.33 2.47
CA GLU A 44 6.81 3.97 3.77
C GLU A 44 5.88 3.36 4.83
N SER A 45 4.61 3.15 4.50
CA SER A 45 3.65 2.52 5.42
C SER A 45 4.07 1.10 5.80
N VAL A 46 4.49 0.27 4.85
CA VAL A 46 5.01 -1.08 5.14
C VAL A 46 6.29 -1.02 5.97
N THR A 47 7.19 -0.09 5.67
CA THR A 47 8.42 0.11 6.46
C THR A 47 8.09 0.48 7.90
N ASN A 48 7.10 1.34 8.12
CA ASN A 48 6.63 1.72 9.45
C ASN A 48 6.04 0.54 10.22
N VAL A 49 5.25 -0.32 9.55
CA VAL A 49 4.75 -1.56 10.16
C VAL A 49 5.91 -2.45 10.62
N VAL A 50 6.88 -2.70 9.74
CA VAL A 50 8.04 -3.55 10.05
C VAL A 50 8.85 -3.01 11.23
N ARG A 51 9.02 -1.70 11.32
CA ARG A 51 9.83 -1.06 12.37
C ARG A 51 9.11 -0.92 13.71
N HIS A 52 7.80 -0.71 13.70
CA HIS A 52 7.09 -0.18 14.87
C HIS A 52 5.89 -1.00 15.33
N ALA A 53 5.20 -1.73 14.45
CA ALA A 53 3.90 -2.31 14.80
C ALA A 53 4.00 -3.56 15.68
N GLY A 54 5.16 -4.21 15.77
CA GLY A 54 5.33 -5.44 16.54
C GLY A 54 4.45 -6.60 16.06
N THR A 55 3.88 -6.49 14.86
CA THR A 55 3.01 -7.47 14.21
C THR A 55 3.81 -8.33 13.22
N ALA A 56 3.39 -9.58 13.06
CA ALA A 56 3.95 -10.49 12.07
C ALA A 56 3.30 -10.35 10.68
N SER A 57 2.25 -9.53 10.54
CA SER A 57 1.50 -9.41 9.29
C SER A 57 0.84 -8.05 9.06
N CYS A 58 0.78 -7.65 7.79
CA CYS A 58 -0.08 -6.58 7.29
C CYS A 58 -0.66 -6.89 5.90
N THR A 59 -1.74 -6.19 5.58
CA THR A 59 -2.44 -6.25 4.30
C THR A 59 -2.32 -4.90 3.60
N VAL A 60 -1.95 -4.92 2.32
CA VAL A 60 -1.97 -3.76 1.43
C VAL A 60 -3.06 -3.97 0.39
N SER A 61 -4.12 -3.17 0.45
CA SER A 61 -5.18 -3.15 -0.55
C SER A 61 -4.99 -1.99 -1.52
N VAL A 62 -5.04 -2.26 -2.82
CA VAL A 62 -4.99 -1.27 -3.89
C VAL A 62 -6.23 -1.41 -4.76
N ASP A 63 -7.16 -0.46 -4.64
CA ASP A 63 -8.45 -0.46 -5.33
C ASP A 63 -8.47 0.61 -6.44
N HIS A 64 -8.54 0.14 -7.69
CA HIS A 64 -8.68 1.00 -8.86
C HIS A 64 -10.16 1.28 -9.12
N ARG A 65 -10.58 2.50 -8.83
CA ARG A 65 -11.92 3.01 -9.15
C ARG A 65 -11.88 3.91 -10.36
N GLU A 66 -13.03 4.17 -10.95
CA GLU A 66 -13.15 4.89 -12.22
C GLU A 66 -12.32 6.19 -12.27
N LYS A 67 -12.34 6.98 -11.19
CA LYS A 67 -11.67 8.29 -11.07
C LYS A 67 -10.68 8.39 -9.90
N GLU A 68 -10.49 7.32 -9.15
CA GLU A 68 -9.74 7.36 -7.89
C GLU A 68 -8.90 6.09 -7.73
N LEU A 69 -7.75 6.25 -7.07
CA LEU A 69 -6.96 5.14 -6.56
C LEU A 69 -7.08 5.15 -5.04
N ILE A 70 -7.55 4.05 -4.45
CA ILE A 70 -7.63 3.90 -3.00
C ILE A 70 -6.57 2.91 -2.56
N ILE A 71 -5.80 3.31 -1.54
CA ILE A 71 -4.76 2.50 -0.92
C ILE A 71 -5.09 2.39 0.55
N GLU A 72 -5.16 1.16 1.05
CA GLU A 72 -5.38 0.86 2.45
C GLU A 72 -4.27 -0.07 2.94
N ILE A 73 -3.66 0.27 4.08
CA ILE A 73 -2.67 -0.56 4.75
C ILE A 73 -3.22 -0.88 6.13
N GLU A 74 -3.41 -2.15 6.42
CA GLU A 74 -3.93 -2.65 7.69
C GLU A 74 -2.92 -3.60 8.30
N ASP A 75 -2.42 -3.30 9.49
CA ASP A 75 -1.58 -4.20 10.26
C ASP A 75 -2.41 -4.95 11.31
N SER A 76 -2.02 -6.20 11.62
CA SER A 76 -2.75 -7.04 12.57
C SER A 76 -2.48 -6.70 14.05
N GLY A 77 -1.86 -5.56 14.33
CA GLY A 77 -1.56 -5.10 15.67
C GLY A 77 -2.80 -4.62 16.43
N SER A 78 -2.70 -4.60 17.76
CA SER A 78 -3.76 -4.08 18.63
C SER A 78 -3.81 -2.54 18.54
N GLY A 79 -4.58 -2.03 17.58
CA GLY A 79 -5.17 -0.69 17.61
C GLY A 79 -4.20 0.50 17.58
N GLY A 80 -3.88 0.98 16.38
CA GLY A 80 -3.37 2.33 16.15
C GLY A 80 -4.01 2.90 14.90
N THR A 81 -4.87 3.90 15.04
CA THR A 81 -5.58 4.59 13.96
C THR A 81 -4.60 5.16 12.92
N GLY A 82 -4.40 4.44 11.82
CA GLY A 82 -3.49 4.79 10.74
C GLY A 82 -4.10 4.68 9.35
N ALA A 83 -5.41 4.94 9.21
CA ALA A 83 -6.04 5.07 7.90
C ALA A 83 -5.50 6.34 7.21
N THR A 84 -4.34 6.24 6.57
CA THR A 84 -3.85 7.25 5.64
C THR A 84 -4.75 7.21 4.42
N ARG A 85 -5.85 7.99 4.45
CA ARG A 85 -6.62 8.32 3.25
C ARG A 85 -5.74 9.17 2.34
N GLY A 86 -4.94 8.53 1.50
CA GLY A 86 -4.29 9.18 0.36
C GLY A 86 -5.34 9.50 -0.69
N ALA A 87 -6.17 10.52 -0.47
CA ALA A 87 -7.04 11.07 -1.49
C ALA A 87 -6.18 11.91 -2.45
N GLY A 88 -5.68 11.28 -3.51
CA GLY A 88 -5.07 11.98 -4.64
C GLY A 88 -6.16 12.69 -5.44
N HIS A 89 -6.45 13.95 -5.11
CA HIS A 89 -7.30 14.80 -5.94
C HIS A 89 -6.52 15.27 -7.17
N GLY A 90 -6.68 14.56 -8.29
CA GLY A 90 -6.24 15.04 -9.60
C GLY A 90 -7.21 16.11 -10.12
N ALA A 91 -6.89 17.38 -9.89
CA ALA A 91 -7.54 18.49 -10.58
C ALA A 91 -6.82 18.69 -11.92
N GLY A 92 -7.54 18.44 -13.02
CA GLY A 92 -7.16 18.77 -14.39
C GLY A 92 -8.38 19.33 -15.12
#